data_AF-A0A3A1XMZ3-F1
#
_entry.id   AF-A0A3A1XMZ3-F1
#
_cell.length_a   1.000
_cell.length_b   1.000
_cell.length_c   1.000
_cell.angle_alpha   90.00
_cell.angle_beta   90.00
_cell.angle_gamma   90.00
#
_symmetry.space_group_name_H-M   'P 1'
#
loop_
_entity.id
_entity.type
_entity.pdbx_description
1 polymer ?
#
loop_
_entity_poly.entity_id
_entity_poly.type
_entity_poly.pdbx_seq_one_letter_code
_entity_poly.pdbx_strand_id
1 'polypeptide(L)'
;MIAGIGHDLVNVAQFAQQMQDSNGWRALFSVRELRQCDLRAQAKNDEKALHIAARWAGKEAVIKAWSEALCTINNPYPYTLDNMPWASIEILNDSHGCPRVILSADVHSQLVKSLFSASSECVDSSEHVDSSNR
;
A
#
# COMPACT_ATOMS: atom_id res chain seq x y z
N MET A 1 14.45 3.07 -13.97
CA MET A 1 14.93 2.15 -12.90
C MET A 1 13.71 1.62 -12.18
N ILE A 2 13.67 0.31 -11.88
CA ILE A 2 12.58 -0.31 -11.10
C ILE A 2 12.95 -0.17 -9.62
N ALA A 3 12.03 0.33 -8.79
CA ALA A 3 12.26 0.51 -7.36
C ALA A 3 11.92 -0.74 -6.55
N GLY A 4 10.88 -1.47 -6.93
CA GLY A 4 10.41 -2.70 -6.29
C GLY A 4 9.21 -3.29 -7.05
N ILE A 5 8.88 -4.55 -6.75
CA ILE A 5 7.82 -5.36 -7.31
C ILE A 5 7.04 -6.00 -6.17
N GLY A 6 5.72 -6.06 -6.31
CA GLY A 6 4.86 -6.70 -5.32
C GLY A 6 3.79 -7.53 -6.00
N HIS A 7 3.43 -8.64 -5.38
CA HIS A 7 2.35 -9.51 -5.83
C HIS A 7 1.55 -10.02 -4.63
N ASP A 8 0.27 -10.29 -4.85
CA ASP A 8 -0.61 -10.83 -3.82
C ASP A 8 -1.67 -11.76 -4.42
N LEU A 9 -2.13 -12.72 -3.62
CA LEU A 9 -3.13 -13.71 -4.00
C LEU A 9 -4.25 -13.70 -2.97
N VAL A 10 -5.50 -13.60 -3.45
CA VAL A 10 -6.69 -13.60 -2.61
C VAL A 10 -7.59 -14.78 -2.99
N ASN A 11 -7.90 -15.64 -2.03
CA ASN A 11 -8.92 -16.66 -2.19
C ASN A 11 -10.31 -16.02 -2.07
N VAL A 12 -11.03 -15.92 -3.20
CA VAL A 12 -12.32 -15.22 -3.27
C VAL A 12 -13.38 -15.86 -2.39
N ALA A 13 -13.43 -17.19 -2.29
CA ALA A 13 -14.45 -17.89 -1.50
C ALA A 13 -14.27 -17.61 0.00
N GLN A 14 -13.03 -17.68 0.48
CA GLN A 14 -12.71 -17.36 1.87
C GLN A 14 -12.89 -15.86 2.16
N PHE A 15 -12.51 -15.00 1.22
CA PHE A 15 -12.70 -13.55 1.35
C PHE A 15 -14.20 -13.19 1.44
N ALA A 16 -15.05 -13.85 0.63
CA ALA A 16 -16.50 -13.67 0.67
C ALA A 16 -17.09 -14.08 2.02
N GLN A 17 -16.61 -15.16 2.64
CA GLN A 17 -17.02 -15.57 4.00
C GLN A 17 -16.67 -14.50 5.03
N GLN A 18 -15.42 -14.01 5.03
CA GLN A 18 -14.98 -12.95 5.95
C GLN A 18 -15.79 -11.65 5.81
N MET A 19 -16.22 -11.33 4.59
CA MET A 19 -17.09 -10.17 4.34
C MET A 19 -18.50 -10.32 4.94
N GLN A 20 -18.99 -11.54 5.12
CA GLN A 20 -20.27 -11.83 5.77
C GLN A 20 -20.14 -11.77 7.29
N ASP A 21 -19.00 -12.21 7.82
CA ASP A 21 -18.73 -12.24 9.26
C ASP A 21 -18.55 -10.85 9.86
N SER A 22 -18.06 -9.88 9.09
CA SER A 22 -17.85 -8.51 9.57
C SER A 22 -17.95 -7.45 8.48
N ASN A 23 -18.23 -6.21 8.87
CA ASN A 23 -18.24 -5.06 7.96
C ASN A 23 -16.94 -4.24 7.97
N GLY A 24 -15.93 -4.65 8.75
CA GLY A 24 -14.68 -3.89 8.93
C GLY A 24 -13.92 -3.67 7.63
N TRP A 25 -14.01 -4.63 6.69
CA TRP A 25 -13.40 -4.55 5.36
C TRP A 25 -13.82 -3.29 4.58
N ARG A 26 -15.02 -2.75 4.80
CA ARG A 26 -15.53 -1.59 4.05
C ARG A 26 -14.65 -0.35 4.24
N ALA A 27 -14.04 -0.20 5.40
CA ALA A 27 -13.15 0.92 5.71
C ALA A 27 -11.81 0.86 4.98
N LEU A 28 -11.45 -0.31 4.40
CA LEU A 28 -10.22 -0.50 3.65
C LEU A 28 -10.30 0.05 2.21
N PHE A 29 -11.52 0.38 1.75
CA PHE A 29 -11.78 0.81 0.38
C PHE A 29 -12.38 2.21 0.35
N SER A 30 -12.05 2.96 -0.68
CA SER A 30 -12.70 4.23 -0.95
C SER A 30 -14.14 4.02 -1.43
N VAL A 31 -14.96 5.06 -1.29
CA VAL A 31 -16.33 5.08 -1.85
C VAL A 31 -16.31 4.85 -3.36
N ARG A 32 -15.28 5.32 -4.07
CA ARG A 32 -15.13 5.18 -5.52
C ARG A 32 -14.86 3.72 -5.90
N GLU A 33 -13.99 3.05 -5.16
CA GLU A 33 -13.70 1.62 -5.36
C GLU A 33 -14.95 0.77 -5.15
N LEU A 34 -15.66 0.99 -4.03
CA LEU A 34 -16.88 0.25 -3.71
C LEU A 34 -17.95 0.45 -4.79
N ARG A 35 -18.18 1.69 -5.23
CA ARG A 35 -19.12 2.01 -6.31
C ARG A 35 -18.71 1.32 -7.62
N GLN A 36 -17.43 1.31 -7.97
CA GLN A 36 -16.96 0.64 -9.19
C GLN A 36 -17.11 -0.89 -9.09
N CYS A 37 -16.91 -1.47 -7.91
CA CYS A 37 -17.16 -2.89 -7.67
C CYS A 37 -18.65 -3.24 -7.85
N ASP A 38 -19.56 -2.41 -7.32
CA ASP A 38 -21.01 -2.58 -7.51
C ASP A 38 -21.40 -2.55 -8.99
N LEU A 39 -20.94 -1.53 -9.73
CA LEU A 39 -21.23 -1.39 -11.15
C LEU A 39 -20.70 -2.58 -11.96
N ARG A 40 -19.53 -3.11 -11.60
CA ARG A 40 -18.93 -4.26 -12.30
C ARG A 40 -19.66 -5.56 -11.99
N ALA A 41 -20.04 -5.78 -10.73
CA ALA A 41 -20.84 -6.94 -10.32
C ALA A 41 -22.15 -6.98 -11.11
N GLN A 42 -22.85 -5.85 -11.18
CA GLN A 42 -24.10 -5.72 -11.94
C GLN A 42 -23.88 -5.94 -13.44
N ALA A 43 -22.86 -5.31 -14.04
CA ALA A 43 -22.61 -5.41 -15.48
C ALA A 43 -22.18 -6.81 -15.93
N LYS A 44 -21.49 -7.57 -15.07
CA LYS A 44 -20.99 -8.91 -15.38
C LYS A 44 -21.88 -10.04 -14.86
N ASN A 45 -22.90 -9.71 -14.07
CA ASN A 45 -23.70 -10.69 -13.33
C ASN A 45 -22.84 -11.60 -12.44
N ASP A 46 -21.84 -11.01 -11.79
CA ASP A 46 -20.88 -11.66 -10.88
C ASP A 46 -21.09 -11.19 -9.42
N GLU A 47 -20.49 -11.91 -8.48
CA GLU A 47 -20.50 -11.50 -7.07
C GLU A 47 -19.63 -10.26 -6.81
N LYS A 48 -20.13 -9.35 -5.96
CA LYS A 48 -19.38 -8.16 -5.52
C LYS A 48 -18.06 -8.53 -4.82
N ALA A 49 -18.04 -9.65 -4.08
CA ALA A 49 -16.88 -10.13 -3.34
C ALA A 49 -15.68 -10.38 -4.26
N LEU A 50 -15.90 -10.94 -5.46
CA LEU A 50 -14.87 -11.14 -6.48
C LEU A 50 -14.18 -9.83 -6.85
N HIS A 51 -14.97 -8.78 -7.07
CA HIS A 51 -14.43 -7.48 -7.47
C HIS A 51 -13.68 -6.80 -6.33
N ILE A 52 -14.16 -6.90 -5.10
CA ILE A 52 -13.48 -6.34 -3.93
C ILE A 52 -12.18 -7.09 -3.65
N ALA A 53 -12.19 -8.43 -3.72
CA ALA A 53 -11.00 -9.27 -3.56
C ALA A 53 -9.90 -8.88 -4.56
N ALA A 54 -10.25 -8.59 -5.81
CA ALA A 54 -9.28 -8.12 -6.79
C ALA A 54 -8.65 -6.76 -6.43
N ARG A 55 -9.40 -5.84 -5.79
CA ARG A 55 -8.85 -4.56 -5.31
C ARG A 55 -7.99 -4.77 -4.09
N TRP A 56 -8.39 -5.69 -3.21
CA TRP A 56 -7.58 -6.07 -2.05
C TRP A 56 -6.21 -6.59 -2.48
N ALA A 57 -6.17 -7.55 -3.42
CA ALA A 57 -4.92 -8.05 -3.99
C ALA A 57 -4.08 -6.93 -4.63
N GLY A 58 -4.73 -6.00 -5.34
CA GLY A 58 -4.05 -4.85 -5.94
C GLY A 58 -3.42 -3.91 -4.90
N LYS A 59 -4.12 -3.60 -3.81
CA LYS A 59 -3.60 -2.78 -2.71
C LYS A 59 -2.40 -3.45 -2.04
N GLU A 60 -2.53 -4.73 -1.69
CA GLU A 60 -1.44 -5.51 -1.09
C GLU A 60 -0.22 -5.59 -2.00
N ALA A 61 -0.41 -5.79 -3.31
CA ALA A 61 0.68 -5.76 -4.29
C ALA A 61 1.42 -4.40 -4.31
N VAL A 62 0.69 -3.28 -4.22
CA VAL A 62 1.30 -1.93 -4.14
C VAL A 62 2.12 -1.78 -2.86
N ILE A 63 1.58 -2.18 -1.70
CA ILE A 63 2.29 -2.10 -0.42
C ILE A 63 3.55 -2.96 -0.45
N LYS A 64 3.47 -4.18 -0.97
CA LYS A 64 4.64 -5.07 -1.09
C LYS A 64 5.72 -4.48 -2.00
N ALA A 65 5.34 -3.90 -3.14
CA ALA A 65 6.29 -3.24 -4.05
C ALA A 65 7.00 -2.05 -3.38
N TRP A 66 6.25 -1.24 -2.62
CA TRP A 66 6.81 -0.12 -1.87
C TRP A 66 7.72 -0.60 -0.74
N SER A 67 7.31 -1.61 0.03
CA SER A 67 8.13 -2.19 1.09
C SER A 67 9.43 -2.79 0.57
N GLU A 68 9.40 -3.50 -0.57
CA GLU A 68 10.62 -4.02 -1.21
C GLU A 68 11.56 -2.86 -1.62
N ALA A 69 11.01 -1.79 -2.18
CA ALA A 69 11.79 -0.62 -2.55
C ALA A 69 12.49 0.03 -1.35
N LEU A 70 11.78 0.16 -0.22
CA LEU A 70 12.34 0.73 1.02
C LEU A 70 13.39 -0.19 1.64
N CYS A 71 13.15 -1.50 1.64
CA CYS A 71 14.11 -2.51 2.11
C CYS A 71 15.42 -2.43 1.30
N THR A 72 15.32 -2.31 -0.02
CA THR A 72 16.49 -2.25 -0.93
C THR A 72 17.38 -1.03 -0.66
N ILE A 73 16.79 0.09 -0.25
CA ILE A 73 17.53 1.33 0.08
C ILE A 73 17.74 1.53 1.58
N ASN A 74 17.37 0.53 2.41
CA ASN A 74 17.45 0.56 3.86
C ASN A 74 16.77 1.77 4.54
N ASN A 75 15.62 2.21 3.99
CA ASN A 75 14.82 3.29 4.57
C ASN A 75 13.70 2.75 5.49
N PRO A 76 13.28 3.52 6.51
CA PRO A 76 12.21 3.12 7.40
C PRO A 76 10.85 3.09 6.69
N TYR A 77 9.98 2.17 7.13
CA TYR A 77 8.61 2.09 6.65
C TYR A 77 7.78 3.26 7.22
N PRO A 78 7.08 4.05 6.38
CA PRO A 78 6.30 5.20 6.84
C PRO A 78 5.01 4.80 7.57
N TYR A 79 4.58 3.55 7.40
CA TYR A 79 3.35 3.00 7.98
C TYR A 79 3.61 1.62 8.57
N THR A 80 2.78 1.25 9.55
CA THR A 80 2.65 -0.09 10.10
C THR A 80 1.38 -0.75 9.55
N LEU A 81 1.18 -2.03 9.86
CA LEU A 81 -0.06 -2.74 9.49
C LEU A 81 -1.32 -2.07 10.07
N ASP A 82 -1.21 -1.47 11.26
CA ASP A 82 -2.35 -0.88 11.98
C ASP A 82 -2.71 0.53 11.52
N ASN A 83 -1.75 1.30 10.98
CA ASN A 83 -1.96 2.70 10.60
C ASN A 83 -1.95 2.95 9.09
N MET A 84 -1.89 1.89 8.28
CA MET A 84 -1.90 1.98 6.83
C MET A 84 -3.21 2.64 6.34
N PRO A 85 -3.15 3.76 5.61
CA PRO A 85 -4.34 4.45 5.10
C PRO A 85 -4.92 3.74 3.86
N TRP A 86 -5.45 2.53 4.04
CA TRP A 86 -5.93 1.64 2.97
C TRP A 86 -6.91 2.31 2.00
N ALA A 87 -7.88 3.09 2.50
CA ALA A 87 -8.85 3.79 1.66
C ALA A 87 -8.22 4.92 0.80
N SER A 88 -6.99 5.35 1.11
CA SER A 88 -6.23 6.35 0.36
C SER A 88 -5.31 5.75 -0.71
N ILE A 89 -5.26 4.42 -0.83
CA ILE A 89 -4.55 3.68 -1.87
C ILE A 89 -5.58 3.01 -2.75
N GLU A 90 -6.07 3.70 -3.77
CA GLU A 90 -7.19 3.21 -4.57
C GLU A 90 -6.71 2.37 -5.76
N ILE A 91 -7.41 1.27 -6.03
CA ILE A 91 -7.29 0.51 -7.27
C ILE A 91 -8.54 0.75 -8.11
N LEU A 92 -8.44 1.66 -9.08
CA LEU A 92 -9.54 2.10 -9.93
C LEU A 92 -9.30 1.76 -11.40
N ASN A 93 -10.31 1.25 -12.07
CA ASN A 93 -10.25 1.06 -13.52
C ASN A 93 -10.41 2.40 -14.24
N ASP A 94 -9.59 2.63 -15.26
CA ASP A 94 -9.74 3.74 -16.21
C ASP A 94 -10.89 3.49 -17.22
N SER A 95 -11.05 4.40 -18.19
CA SER A 95 -12.09 4.34 -19.22
C SER A 95 -12.01 3.10 -20.12
N HIS A 96 -10.84 2.47 -20.22
CA HIS A 96 -10.64 1.24 -20.99
C HIS A 96 -10.84 -0.01 -20.12
N GLY A 97 -11.09 0.17 -18.83
CA GLY A 97 -11.23 -0.92 -17.87
C GLY A 97 -9.90 -1.41 -17.30
N CYS A 98 -8.78 -0.76 -17.61
CA CYS A 98 -7.47 -1.12 -17.06
C CYS A 98 -7.34 -0.59 -15.62
N PRO A 99 -6.96 -1.44 -14.64
CA PRO A 99 -6.75 -0.98 -13.27
C PRO A 99 -5.55 -0.04 -13.17
N ARG A 100 -5.69 1.01 -12.36
CA ARG A 100 -4.65 2.00 -12.00
C ARG A 100 -4.58 2.14 -10.50
N VAL A 101 -3.37 2.40 -10.01
CA VAL A 101 -3.13 2.81 -8.62
C VAL A 101 -3.30 4.32 -8.54
N ILE A 102 -4.17 4.79 -7.66
CA ILE A 102 -4.36 6.20 -7.36
C ILE A 102 -4.08 6.40 -5.88
N LEU A 103 -3.12 7.27 -5.56
CA LEU A 103 -2.77 7.60 -4.19
C LEU A 103 -3.36 8.97 -3.84
N SER A 104 -3.83 9.13 -2.61
CA SER A 104 -4.11 10.46 -2.08
C SER A 104 -2.83 11.32 -2.04
N ALA A 105 -2.98 12.65 -2.00
CA ALA A 105 -1.85 13.56 -1.95
C ALA A 105 -0.90 13.26 -0.77
N ASP A 106 -1.46 12.91 0.39
CA ASP A 106 -0.69 12.61 1.60
C ASP A 106 0.10 11.30 1.45
N VAL A 107 -0.54 10.23 0.94
CA VAL A 107 0.13 8.94 0.73
C VAL A 107 1.19 9.05 -0.36
N HIS A 108 0.91 9.76 -1.45
CA HIS A 108 1.89 10.02 -2.50
C HIS A 108 3.09 10.81 -1.94
N SER A 109 2.85 11.81 -1.10
CA SER A 109 3.91 12.58 -0.47
C SER A 109 4.78 11.71 0.45
N GLN A 110 4.18 10.81 1.21
CA GLN A 110 4.91 9.84 2.04
C GLN A 110 5.69 8.83 1.19
N LEU A 111 5.14 8.37 0.06
CA LEU A 111 5.84 7.52 -0.90
C LEU A 111 7.11 8.20 -1.41
N VAL A 112 6.99 9.42 -1.93
CA VAL A 112 8.14 10.18 -2.42
C VAL A 112 9.14 10.44 -1.28
N LYS A 113 8.65 10.91 -0.11
CA LYS A 113 9.52 11.20 1.04
C LYS A 113 10.29 9.97 1.51
N SER A 114 9.65 8.81 1.62
CA SER A 114 10.28 7.58 2.11
C SER A 114 11.26 6.96 1.10
N LEU A 115 11.02 7.13 -0.21
CA LEU A 115 11.95 6.65 -1.24
C LEU A 115 13.16 7.56 -1.43
N PHE A 116 13.04 8.85 -1.11
CA PHE A 116 14.09 9.85 -1.36
C PHE A 116 14.57 10.57 -0.09
N SER A 117 14.19 10.09 1.10
CA SER A 117 14.81 10.52 2.35
C SER A 117 16.26 10.08 2.32
N ALA A 118 17.15 11.01 1.96
CA ALA A 118 18.58 10.79 1.89
C ALA A 118 19.10 10.22 3.21
N SER A 119 19.98 9.24 3.12
CA SER A 119 20.83 8.74 4.19
C SER A 119 21.54 9.90 4.88
N SER A 120 20.97 10.40 5.97
CA SER A 120 21.61 11.38 6.85
C SER A 120 22.02 10.70 8.15
N GLU A 121 22.96 9.77 8.05
CA GLU A 121 23.85 9.43 9.16
C GLU A 121 25.28 9.49 8.65
N CYS A 122 25.82 10.71 8.61
CA CYS A 122 27.26 10.91 8.78
C CYS A 122 27.46 11.26 10.25
N VAL A 123 27.58 10.24 11.10
CA VAL A 123 28.15 10.42 12.43
C VAL A 123 29.65 10.22 12.28
N ASP A 124 30.34 11.32 12.00
CA ASP A 124 31.78 11.41 12.25
C ASP A 124 31.97 11.47 13.77
N SER A 125 32.18 10.31 14.40
CA SER A 125 32.73 10.26 15.74
C SER A 125 34.25 10.32 15.62
N SER A 126 34.77 11.47 15.22
CA SER A 126 36.17 11.81 15.36
C SER A 126 36.54 11.80 16.84
N GLU A 127 37.56 11.01 17.14
CA GLU A 127 38.18 10.79 18.44
C GLU A 127 38.39 12.09 19.24
N HIS A 128 37.97 12.09 20.50
CA HIS A 128 38.61 12.92 21.53
C HIS A 128 39.33 11.98 22.50
N VAL A 129 40.61 11.76 22.18
CA VAL A 129 41.61 11.35 23.17
C VAL A 129 41.83 12.55 24.08
N ASP A 130 41.28 12.51 25.28
CA ASP A 130 41.65 13.46 26.34
C ASP A 130 42.74 12.82 27.21
N SER A 131 43.98 13.00 26.78
CA SER A 131 45.17 12.80 27.57
C SER A 131 45.55 14.11 28.24
N SER A 132 45.10 14.34 29.48
CA SER A 132 45.79 15.24 30.43
C SER A 132 45.27 15.15 31.87
N ASN A 133 46.18 14.70 32.75
CA ASN A 133 46.46 15.22 34.10
C ASN A 133 45.36 15.25 35.18
N ARG A 134 45.35 14.23 36.05
CA ARG A 134 45.87 14.34 37.44
C ARG A 134 45.94 12.98 38.12
#